data_AF-A0A6B1A2I2-F1
#
_entry.id   AF-A0A6B1A2I2-F1
#
_cell.length_a   1.000
_cell.length_b   1.000
_cell.length_c   1.000
_cell.angle_alpha   90.00
_cell.angle_beta   90.00
_cell.angle_gamma   90.00
#
_symmetry.space_group_name_H-M   'P 1'
#
loop_
_entity.id
_entity.type
_entity.pdbx_description
1 polymer ?
#
loop_
_entity_poly.entity_id
_entity_poly.type
_entity_poly.pdbx_seq_one_letter_code
_entity_poly.pdbx_strand_id
1 'polypeptide(L)'
;MIPKNTQLTTMSAYCQQGALAYFRYMMHKFLADSMVGDVARNMRILGYDTEYYSDMTQVDTLHYAITTGRIILTKNQKLCRYARDVCIIYAATTHDIMKKVIAVFNISTDIMVDKTRCTICNGEQRKFDDKKMQCTSCNKIYWDGTHVVHMRHTAERWA
;
A
#
# COMPACT_ATOMS: atom_id res chain seq x y z
N MET A 1 46.25 -16.72 -22.93
CA MET A 1 46.37 -16.16 -21.57
C MET A 1 45.24 -15.17 -21.35
N ILE A 2 44.39 -15.40 -20.35
CA ILE A 2 43.43 -14.42 -19.78
C ILE A 2 43.95 -14.11 -18.37
N PRO A 3 43.89 -12.86 -17.87
CA PRO A 3 42.77 -12.43 -17.00
C PRO A 3 42.11 -11.11 -17.46
N LYS A 4 40.76 -11.07 -17.53
CA LYS A 4 39.77 -10.44 -16.60
C LYS A 4 39.70 -8.90 -16.72
N ASN A 5 38.70 -8.30 -17.38
CA ASN A 5 37.28 -8.10 -17.00
C ASN A 5 37.04 -7.03 -15.91
N THR A 6 35.95 -6.27 -16.12
CA THR A 6 35.04 -5.66 -15.11
C THR A 6 35.47 -4.38 -14.38
N GLN A 7 35.21 -3.19 -14.94
CA GLN A 7 35.02 -1.95 -14.15
C GLN A 7 33.97 -0.95 -14.69
N LEU A 8 33.11 -1.32 -15.65
CA LEU A 8 32.05 -0.42 -16.15
C LEU A 8 30.61 -0.81 -15.74
N THR A 9 30.43 -1.83 -14.90
CA THR A 9 29.10 -2.32 -14.46
C THR A 9 28.70 -1.91 -13.04
N THR A 10 29.56 -1.24 -12.27
CA THR A 10 29.31 -1.00 -10.83
C THR A 10 28.65 0.34 -10.53
N MET A 11 28.97 1.44 -11.24
CA MET A 11 28.36 2.77 -10.96
C MET A 11 26.85 2.83 -11.21
N SER A 12 26.32 2.06 -12.16
CA SER A 12 24.87 1.97 -12.43
C SER A 12 24.13 1.20 -11.33
N ALA A 13 24.73 0.14 -10.78
CA ALA A 13 24.13 -0.69 -9.74
C ALA A 13 24.03 0.01 -8.37
N TYR A 14 25.04 0.81 -7.99
CA TYR A 14 24.99 1.61 -6.75
C TYR A 14 23.93 2.72 -6.81
N CYS A 15 23.74 3.35 -7.97
CA CYS A 15 22.69 4.35 -8.16
C CYS A 15 21.29 3.70 -8.15
N GLN A 16 21.14 2.50 -8.72
CA GLN A 16 19.90 1.71 -8.63
C GLN A 16 19.61 1.23 -7.20
N GLN A 17 20.63 0.80 -6.43
CA GLN A 17 20.44 0.41 -5.03
C GLN A 17 20.06 1.59 -4.14
N GLY A 18 20.66 2.76 -4.35
CA GLY A 18 20.28 4.00 -3.66
C GLY A 18 18.86 4.43 -4.00
N ALA A 19 18.47 4.38 -5.28
CA ALA A 19 17.10 4.69 -5.72
C ALA A 19 16.08 3.66 -5.21
N LEU A 20 16.37 2.36 -5.25
CA LEU A 20 15.49 1.32 -4.71
C LEU A 20 15.36 1.42 -3.19
N ALA A 21 16.46 1.71 -2.47
CA ALA A 21 16.42 1.96 -1.04
C ALA A 21 15.59 3.22 -0.72
N TYR A 22 15.78 4.30 -1.49
CA TYR A 22 15.01 5.54 -1.37
C TYR A 22 13.53 5.35 -1.71
N PHE A 23 13.18 4.67 -2.80
CA PHE A 23 11.80 4.29 -3.15
C PHE A 23 11.17 3.39 -2.08
N ARG A 24 11.92 2.44 -1.53
CA ARG A 24 11.46 1.58 -0.43
C ARG A 24 11.30 2.34 0.88
N TYR A 25 12.05 3.43 1.08
CA TYR A 25 11.91 4.40 2.18
C TYR A 25 10.76 5.39 1.96
N MET A 26 10.43 5.70 0.70
CA MET A 26 9.32 6.57 0.28
C MET A 26 7.99 5.83 0.10
N MET A 27 8.01 4.49 0.07
CA MET A 27 6.77 3.71 0.03
C MET A 27 6.09 3.78 1.40
N HIS A 28 5.20 4.75 1.51
CA HIS A 28 4.32 4.92 2.65
C HIS A 28 3.59 3.61 2.96
N LYS A 29 3.74 3.15 4.20
CA LYS A 29 2.99 2.02 4.76
C LYS A 29 1.82 2.57 5.56
N PHE A 30 0.67 1.94 5.42
CA PHE A 30 -0.58 2.40 6.01
C PHE A 30 -1.12 1.37 6.99
N LEU A 31 -1.90 1.87 7.95
CA LEU A 31 -2.72 1.08 8.87
C LEU A 31 -4.14 1.65 8.81
N ALA A 32 -5.07 0.87 8.26
CA ALA A 32 -6.49 1.19 8.31
C ALA A 32 -7.07 0.75 9.66
N ASP A 33 -7.79 1.65 10.33
CA ASP A 33 -8.53 1.30 11.55
C ASP A 33 -9.66 0.28 11.26
N SER A 34 -10.23 -0.28 12.31
CA SER A 34 -11.28 -1.31 12.25
C SER A 34 -12.58 -0.86 11.56
N MET A 35 -12.79 0.44 11.34
CA MET A 35 -13.98 1.01 10.69
C MET A 35 -13.79 1.30 9.19
N VAL A 36 -12.57 1.17 8.66
CA VAL A 36 -12.22 1.58 7.29
C VAL A 36 -11.58 0.45 6.48
N GLY A 37 -12.07 -0.78 6.67
CA GLY A 37 -11.59 -1.96 5.93
C GLY A 37 -11.75 -1.87 4.41
N ASP A 38 -12.69 -1.06 3.91
CA ASP A 38 -12.83 -0.72 2.49
C ASP A 38 -11.67 0.16 1.99
N VAL A 39 -11.23 1.15 2.77
CA VAL A 39 -10.01 1.93 2.51
C VAL A 39 -8.80 1.00 2.43
N ALA A 40 -8.67 0.07 3.38
CA ALA A 40 -7.58 -0.92 3.37
C ALA A 40 -7.56 -1.73 2.07
N ARG A 41 -8.73 -2.24 1.67
CA ARG A 41 -8.90 -3.00 0.43
C ARG A 41 -8.50 -2.17 -0.80
N ASN A 42 -8.97 -0.92 -0.88
CA ASN A 42 -8.72 -0.06 -2.04
C ASN A 42 -7.24 0.33 -2.14
N MET A 43 -6.59 0.68 -1.03
CA MET A 43 -5.15 0.97 -1.02
C MET A 43 -4.31 -0.25 -1.45
N ARG A 44 -4.71 -1.47 -1.05
CA ARG A 44 -4.07 -2.73 -1.52
C ARG A 44 -4.26 -2.94 -3.02
N ILE A 45 -5.44 -2.61 -3.56
CA ILE A 45 -5.72 -2.66 -5.00
C ILE A 45 -4.85 -1.64 -5.75
N LEU A 46 -4.56 -0.48 -5.15
CA LEU A 46 -3.62 0.50 -5.71
C LEU A 46 -2.14 0.09 -5.53
N GLY A 47 -1.87 -1.05 -4.88
CA GLY A 47 -0.52 -1.59 -4.69
C GLY A 47 0.19 -1.17 -3.40
N TYR A 48 -0.49 -0.43 -2.52
CA TYR A 48 0.13 0.11 -1.29
C TYR A 48 -0.02 -0.84 -0.11
N ASP A 49 1.07 -1.02 0.64
CA ASP A 49 1.10 -1.79 1.87
C ASP A 49 0.17 -1.16 2.91
N THR A 50 -0.98 -1.77 3.12
CA THR A 50 -2.02 -1.28 4.01
C THR A 50 -2.54 -2.40 4.89
N GLU A 51 -2.13 -2.43 6.14
CA GLU A 51 -2.62 -3.41 7.11
C GLU A 51 -3.97 -3.00 7.67
N TYR A 52 -4.73 -4.00 8.11
CA TYR A 52 -6.07 -3.84 8.67
C TYR A 52 -6.37 -5.02 9.58
N TYR A 53 -6.86 -4.71 10.77
CA TYR A 53 -7.28 -5.68 11.77
C TYR A 53 -8.61 -5.18 12.35
N SER A 54 -9.64 -6.03 12.27
CA SER A 54 -11.01 -5.65 12.62
C SER A 54 -11.26 -5.48 14.12
N ASP A 55 -10.36 -6.00 14.95
CA ASP A 55 -10.50 -6.15 16.40
C ASP A 55 -9.52 -5.29 17.22
N MET A 56 -8.73 -4.43 16.58
CA MET A 56 -7.81 -3.53 17.28
C MET A 56 -8.54 -2.41 18.02
N THR A 57 -8.11 -2.14 19.25
CA THR A 57 -8.54 -0.96 20.00
C THR A 57 -7.81 0.30 19.50
N GLN A 58 -8.23 1.47 20.00
CA GLN A 58 -7.51 2.73 19.75
C GLN A 58 -6.04 2.65 20.21
N VAL A 59 -5.80 2.04 21.38
CA VAL A 59 -4.45 1.94 21.95
C VAL A 59 -3.59 0.99 21.12
N ASP A 60 -4.14 -0.15 20.72
CA ASP A 60 -3.43 -1.10 19.85
C ASP A 60 -3.07 -0.45 18.52
N THR A 61 -4.02 0.29 17.91
CA THR A 61 -3.82 0.97 16.62
C THR A 61 -2.66 1.97 16.70
N LEU A 62 -2.62 2.79 17.75
CA LEU A 62 -1.54 3.76 17.97
C LEU A 62 -0.20 3.07 18.19
N HIS A 63 -0.15 2.14 19.13
CA HIS A 63 1.08 1.43 19.47
C HIS A 63 1.67 0.70 18.26
N TYR A 64 0.82 0.01 17.50
CA TYR A 64 1.23 -0.70 16.30
C TYR A 64 1.72 0.24 15.20
N ALA A 65 0.99 1.34 14.95
CA ALA A 65 1.39 2.31 13.94
C ALA A 65 2.73 2.97 14.26
N ILE A 66 2.96 3.34 15.52
CA ILE A 66 4.22 3.94 15.99
C ILE A 66 5.37 2.94 15.83
N THR A 67 5.21 1.72 16.34
CA THR A 67 6.27 0.70 16.34
C THR A 67 6.61 0.18 14.94
N THR A 68 5.67 0.19 14.00
CA THR A 68 5.87 -0.28 12.62
C THR A 68 6.10 0.84 11.59
N GLY A 69 6.01 2.10 12.02
CA GLY A 69 6.17 3.28 11.17
C GLY A 69 5.06 3.41 10.12
N ARG A 70 3.81 3.10 10.49
CA ARG A 70 2.63 3.15 9.59
C ARG A 70 1.83 4.43 9.79
N ILE A 71 1.31 4.98 8.69
CA ILE A 71 0.36 6.10 8.70
C ILE A 71 -1.04 5.56 8.96
N ILE A 72 -1.74 6.13 9.94
CA ILE A 72 -3.09 5.70 10.30
C ILE A 72 -4.11 6.32 9.35
N LEU A 73 -4.99 5.50 8.79
CA LEU A 73 -6.18 5.91 8.05
C LEU A 73 -7.40 5.64 8.93
N THR A 74 -8.21 6.67 9.23
CA THR A 74 -9.25 6.53 10.26
C THR A 74 -10.44 7.48 10.08
N LYS A 75 -11.62 7.01 10.52
CA LYS A 75 -12.81 7.85 10.76
C LYS A 75 -12.96 8.28 12.22
N ASN A 76 -12.07 7.85 13.10
CA ASN A 76 -12.12 8.15 14.52
C ASN A 76 -11.37 9.45 14.82
N GLN A 77 -12.09 10.56 14.92
CA GLN A 77 -11.51 11.86 15.23
C GLN A 77 -10.69 11.87 16.55
N LYS A 78 -10.99 10.98 17.51
CA LYS A 78 -10.27 10.91 18.78
C LYS A 78 -8.81 10.51 18.58
N LEU A 79 -8.47 9.76 17.53
CA LEU A 79 -7.08 9.41 17.21
C LEU A 79 -6.23 10.64 16.86
N CYS A 80 -6.83 11.69 16.29
CA CYS A 80 -6.10 12.91 15.91
C CYS A 80 -5.45 13.63 17.11
N ARG A 81 -5.83 13.32 18.35
CA ARG A 81 -5.18 13.83 19.56
C ARG A 81 -3.71 13.40 19.67
N TYR A 82 -3.33 12.32 18.98
CA TYR A 82 -1.99 11.73 18.97
C TYR A 82 -1.21 12.05 17.70
N ALA A 83 -1.65 13.04 16.90
CA ALA A 83 -1.01 13.41 15.64
C ALA A 83 0.41 13.98 15.78
N ARG A 84 0.88 14.23 17.02
CA ARG A 84 2.28 14.56 17.31
C ARG A 84 3.21 13.35 17.31
N ASP A 85 2.67 12.17 17.59
CA ASP A 85 3.43 10.94 17.77
C ASP A 85 3.37 10.04 16.53
N VAL A 86 2.30 10.17 15.73
CA VAL A 86 2.06 9.36 14.54
C VAL A 86 1.31 10.16 13.47
N CYS A 87 1.61 9.90 12.19
CA CYS A 87 0.90 10.52 11.08
C CYS A 87 -0.51 9.91 10.94
N ILE A 88 -1.53 10.76 10.83
CA ILE A 88 -2.93 10.35 10.78
C ILE A 88 -3.64 11.06 9.62
N ILE A 89 -4.24 10.29 8.72
CA ILE A 89 -5.22 10.74 7.74
C ILE A 89 -6.61 10.45 8.28
N TYR A 90 -7.27 11.52 8.74
CA TYR A 90 -8.66 11.50 9.19
C TYR A 90 -9.58 12.16 8.16
N ALA A 91 -10.75 11.54 7.94
CA ALA A 91 -11.94 12.16 7.38
C ALA A 91 -13.20 11.42 7.86
N ALA A 92 -14.38 12.05 7.69
CA ALA A 92 -15.64 11.49 8.19
C ALA A 92 -16.15 10.28 7.37
N THR A 93 -15.78 10.20 6.09
CA THR A 93 -16.19 9.13 5.18
C THR A 93 -14.97 8.41 4.60
N THR A 94 -15.16 7.16 4.19
CA THR A 94 -14.09 6.36 3.57
C THR A 94 -13.69 6.92 2.21
N HIS A 95 -14.66 7.50 1.47
CA HIS A 95 -14.40 8.22 0.23
C HIS A 95 -13.48 9.43 0.43
N ASP A 96 -13.73 10.23 1.47
CA ASP A 96 -12.89 11.40 1.77
C ASP A 96 -11.50 11.00 2.29
N ILE A 97 -11.39 9.87 3.02
CA ILE A 97 -10.08 9.31 3.40
C ILE A 97 -9.30 8.94 2.14
N MET A 98 -9.92 8.25 1.18
CA MET A 98 -9.29 7.89 -0.10
C MET A 98 -8.81 9.13 -0.86
N LYS A 99 -9.67 10.14 -1.04
CA LYS A 99 -9.29 11.40 -1.68
C LYS A 99 -8.10 12.07 -0.98
N LYS A 100 -8.16 12.14 0.35
CA LYS A 100 -7.14 12.81 1.15
C LYS A 100 -5.80 12.06 1.10
N VAL A 101 -5.78 10.75 1.24
CA VAL A 101 -4.54 9.96 1.17
C VAL A 101 -3.93 10.02 -0.23
N ILE A 102 -4.76 9.98 -1.28
CA ILE A 102 -4.30 10.11 -2.66
C ILE A 102 -3.66 11.46 -2.91
N ALA A 103 -4.32 12.55 -2.51
CA ALA A 103 -3.80 13.90 -2.69
C ALA A 103 -2.52 14.16 -1.87
N VAL A 104 -2.49 13.74 -0.60
CA VAL A 104 -1.35 13.99 0.30
C VAL A 104 -0.08 13.26 -0.15
N PHE A 105 -0.22 12.02 -0.63
CA PHE A 105 0.91 11.16 -0.99
C PHE A 105 1.14 11.03 -2.50
N ASN A 106 0.40 11.79 -3.31
CA ASN A 106 0.45 11.76 -4.77
C ASN A 106 0.34 10.32 -5.33
N ILE A 107 -0.62 9.56 -4.81
CA ILE A 107 -0.84 8.16 -5.18
C ILE A 107 -1.55 8.11 -6.54
N SER A 108 -0.97 7.42 -7.52
CA SER A 108 -1.67 7.10 -8.76
C SER A 108 -2.89 6.23 -8.48
N THR A 109 -4.01 6.57 -9.12
CA THR A 109 -5.25 5.80 -9.11
C THR A 109 -5.30 4.72 -10.20
N ASP A 110 -4.23 4.56 -10.98
CA ASP A 110 -4.15 3.58 -12.07
C ASP A 110 -3.97 2.17 -11.52
N ILE A 111 -5.01 1.35 -11.66
CA ILE A 111 -4.99 -0.03 -11.18
C ILE A 111 -4.22 -0.92 -12.16
N MET A 112 -3.01 -1.29 -11.77
CA MET A 112 -2.15 -2.27 -12.42
C MET A 112 -2.24 -3.61 -11.68
N VAL A 113 -2.95 -4.59 -12.23
CA VAL A 113 -3.27 -5.88 -11.58
C VAL A 113 -2.01 -6.60 -11.08
N ASP A 114 -0.92 -6.53 -11.85
CA ASP A 114 0.39 -7.11 -11.57
C ASP A 114 1.19 -6.39 -10.46
N LYS A 115 0.75 -5.20 -10.05
CA LYS A 115 1.35 -4.41 -8.96
C LYS A 115 0.46 -4.30 -7.72
N THR A 116 -0.65 -5.04 -7.68
CA THR A 116 -1.56 -5.02 -6.53
C THR A 116 -1.06 -5.86 -5.36
N ARG A 117 -1.52 -5.56 -4.16
CA ARG A 117 -1.36 -6.41 -2.97
C ARG A 117 -2.60 -7.25 -2.74
N CYS A 118 -2.46 -8.35 -2.01
CA CYS A 118 -3.60 -9.20 -1.69
C CYS A 118 -4.65 -8.40 -0.91
N THR A 119 -5.85 -8.28 -1.46
CA THR A 119 -6.99 -7.59 -0.83
C THR A 119 -7.42 -8.19 0.51
N ILE A 120 -7.09 -9.45 0.78
CA ILE A 120 -7.43 -10.14 2.04
C ILE A 120 -6.35 -9.90 3.10
N CYS A 121 -5.10 -10.32 2.82
CA CYS A 121 -4.04 -10.38 3.83
C CYS A 121 -2.93 -9.34 3.64
N ASN A 122 -3.04 -8.42 2.67
CA ASN A 122 -2.00 -7.46 2.32
C ASN A 122 -0.68 -8.08 1.79
N GLY A 123 -0.61 -9.41 1.60
CA GLY A 123 0.58 -10.10 1.09
C GLY A 123 0.94 -9.74 -0.35
N GLU A 124 2.21 -9.89 -0.68
CA GLU A 124 2.72 -9.70 -2.05
C GLU A 124 2.19 -10.76 -3.01
N GLN A 125 2.08 -10.39 -4.28
CA GLN A 125 1.60 -11.27 -5.33
C GLN A 125 2.75 -11.68 -6.25
N ARG A 126 2.70 -12.91 -6.74
CA ARG A 126 3.60 -13.44 -7.78
C ARG A 126 2.79 -13.85 -9.00
N LYS A 127 3.43 -13.85 -10.18
CA LYS A 127 2.83 -14.41 -11.39
C LYS A 127 2.52 -15.89 -11.17
N PHE A 128 1.28 -16.29 -11.45
CA PHE A 128 0.82 -17.68 -11.38
C PHE A 128 0.73 -18.29 -12.78
N ASP A 129 0.15 -17.52 -13.72
CA ASP A 129 0.15 -17.80 -15.16
C ASP A 129 0.19 -16.46 -15.93
N ASP A 130 0.03 -16.48 -17.26
CA ASP A 130 0.10 -15.26 -18.09
C ASP A 130 -0.96 -14.19 -17.78
N LYS A 131 -2.07 -14.56 -17.13
CA LYS A 131 -3.19 -13.65 -16.85
C LYS A 131 -3.54 -13.58 -15.36
N LYS A 132 -2.87 -14.37 -14.53
CA LYS A 132 -3.20 -14.52 -13.11
C LYS A 132 -2.03 -14.25 -12.20
N MET A 133 -2.35 -13.59 -11.10
CA MET A 133 -1.47 -13.34 -9.97
C MET A 133 -1.94 -14.19 -8.78
N GLN A 134 -1.01 -14.66 -7.95
CA GLN A 134 -1.31 -15.39 -6.73
C GLN A 134 -0.61 -14.74 -5.53
N CYS A 135 -1.36 -14.55 -4.44
CA CYS A 135 -0.80 -14.11 -3.18
C CYS A 135 0.16 -15.17 -2.62
N THR A 136 1.34 -14.72 -2.21
CA THR A 136 2.39 -15.57 -1.63
C THR A 136 2.09 -16.05 -0.21
N SER A 137 1.19 -15.37 0.52
CA SER A 137 0.85 -15.69 1.91
C SER A 137 -0.42 -16.54 2.04
N CYS A 138 -1.51 -16.20 1.34
CA CYS A 138 -2.81 -16.89 1.47
C CYS A 138 -3.26 -17.64 0.21
N ASN A 139 -2.42 -17.72 -0.83
CA ASN A 139 -2.69 -18.43 -2.09
C ASN A 139 -3.89 -17.94 -2.92
N LYS A 140 -4.52 -16.81 -2.56
CA LYS A 140 -5.62 -16.23 -3.35
C LYS A 140 -5.15 -15.81 -4.74
N ILE A 141 -5.97 -16.14 -5.75
CA ILE A 141 -5.72 -15.86 -7.16
C ILE A 141 -6.51 -14.62 -7.61
N TYR A 142 -5.86 -13.76 -8.40
CA TYR A 142 -6.37 -12.52 -8.98
C TYR A 142 -6.15 -12.53 -10.50
N TRP A 143 -7.05 -11.92 -11.26
CA TRP A 143 -6.94 -11.79 -12.73
C TRP A 143 -7.70 -10.55 -13.20
N ASP A 144 -7.31 -9.99 -14.35
CA ASP A 144 -8.00 -8.82 -14.93
C ASP A 144 -9.32 -9.26 -15.58
N GLY A 145 -10.40 -9.18 -14.80
CA GLY A 145 -11.77 -9.49 -15.23
C GLY A 145 -12.69 -8.28 -15.11
N THR A 146 -13.99 -8.48 -15.38
CA THR A 146 -15.00 -7.41 -15.34
C THR A 146 -15.05 -6.65 -14.01
N HIS A 147 -14.73 -7.31 -12.89
CA HIS A 147 -14.67 -6.68 -11.58
C HIS A 147 -13.60 -5.59 -11.48
N VAL A 148 -12.50 -5.67 -12.24
CA VAL A 148 -11.44 -4.66 -12.26
C VAL A 148 -11.90 -3.39 -12.96
N VAL A 149 -12.76 -3.49 -13.99
CA VAL A 149 -13.35 -2.33 -14.67
C VAL A 149 -14.15 -1.47 -13.69
N HIS A 150 -14.97 -2.11 -12.85
CA HIS A 150 -15.72 -1.39 -11.80
C HIS A 150 -14.79 -0.73 -10.76
N MET A 151 -13.70 -1.41 -10.40
CA MET A 151 -12.70 -0.85 -9.47
C MET A 151 -12.01 0.38 -10.07
N ARG A 152 -11.66 0.35 -11.37
CA ARG A 152 -11.07 1.50 -12.08
C ARG A 152 -12.00 2.71 -12.08
N HIS A 153 -13.28 2.53 -12.39
CA HIS A 153 -14.28 3.60 -12.28
C HIS A 153 -14.45 4.14 -10.86
N THR A 154 -14.31 3.27 -9.85
CA THR A 154 -14.34 3.73 -8.46
C THR A 154 -13.11 4.57 -8.14
N ALA A 155 -11.94 4.19 -8.64
CA ALA A 155 -10.68 4.89 -8.43
C ALA A 155 -10.65 6.28 -9.07
N GLU A 156 -11.28 6.46 -10.23
CA GLU A 156 -11.48 7.76 -10.91
C GLU A 156 -12.18 8.78 -10.00
N ARG A 157 -12.99 8.34 -9.03
CA ARG A 157 -13.72 9.24 -8.13
C ARG A 157 -12.83 9.81 -7.03
N TRP A 158 -11.63 9.28 -6.82
CA TRP A 158 -10.70 9.76 -5.80
C TRP A 158 -9.57 10.64 -6.36
N ALA A 159 -9.40 10.65 -7.68
CA ALA A 159 -8.48 11.52 -8.38
C ALA A 159 -8.85 13.01 -8.24
#